data_AF-A0A317F823-F1
#
_entry.id   AF-A0A317F823-F1
#
_cell.length_a   1.000
_cell.length_b   1.000
_cell.length_c   1.000
_cell.angle_alpha   90.00
_cell.angle_beta   90.00
_cell.angle_gamma   90.00
#
_symmetry.space_group_name_H-M   'P 1'
#
loop_
_entity.id
_entity.type
_entity.pdbx_description
1 polymer ?
#
loop_
_entity_poly.entity_id
_entity_poly.type
_entity_poly.pdbx_seq_one_letter_code
_entity_poly.pdbx_strand_id
1 'polypeptide(L)'
;MPDEPAVRSELDWVLARFPEDEALVRRLFLTQPAFRSTCEDYRLAREGLSTFEELAVSGPRAEVGEYRTLVRELEAELLAMFRAARDGASPPDAPRPGTRNP
;
A
#
# COMPACT_ATOMS: atom_id res chain seq x y z
N MET A 1 14.66 -14.78 18.42
CA MET A 1 13.52 -14.62 17.49
C MET A 1 13.85 -13.43 16.58
N PRO A 2 13.71 -13.58 15.26
CA PRO A 2 14.05 -12.54 14.28
C PRO A 2 12.89 -11.52 14.19
N ASP A 3 13.23 -10.23 14.08
CA ASP A 3 12.33 -9.14 13.65
C ASP A 3 13.27 -8.07 13.03
N GLU A 4 13.97 -8.44 11.96
CA GLU A 4 13.67 -8.10 10.56
C GLU A 4 13.81 -6.60 10.24
N PRO A 5 14.92 -6.16 9.62
CA PRO A 5 15.06 -4.79 9.12
C PRO A 5 14.08 -4.43 7.98
N ALA A 6 13.26 -5.38 7.51
CA ALA A 6 12.26 -5.20 6.45
C ALA A 6 11.13 -4.23 6.84
N VAL A 7 10.72 -4.25 8.11
CA VAL A 7 9.64 -3.39 8.68
C VAL A 7 9.93 -1.90 8.50
N ARG A 8 11.22 -1.54 8.52
CA ARG A 8 11.66 -0.15 8.34
C ARG A 8 11.53 0.30 6.88
N SER A 9 11.68 -0.63 5.94
CA SER A 9 11.67 -0.34 4.50
C SER A 9 10.26 -0.15 3.95
N GLU A 10 9.25 -0.89 4.43
CA GLU A 10 7.87 -0.76 3.93
C GLU A 10 7.24 0.56 4.32
N LEU A 11 7.50 0.99 5.56
CA LEU A 11 7.04 2.27 6.06
C LEU A 11 7.74 3.43 5.34
N ASP A 12 9.01 3.28 4.98
CA ASP A 12 9.80 4.33 4.32
C ASP A 12 9.20 4.75 2.98
N TRP A 13 8.71 3.80 2.18
CA TRP A 13 8.03 4.11 0.91
C TRP A 13 6.75 4.93 1.12
N VAL A 14 5.96 4.60 2.14
CA VAL A 14 4.73 5.32 2.46
C VAL A 14 5.05 6.70 3.03
N LEU A 15 6.08 6.81 3.88
CA LEU A 15 6.55 8.09 4.42
C LEU A 15 7.13 9.02 3.36
N ALA A 16 7.89 8.47 2.39
CA ALA A 16 8.38 9.24 1.26
C ALA A 16 7.23 9.76 0.39
N ARG A 17 6.13 9.02 0.29
CA ARG A 17 4.94 9.41 -0.47
C ARG A 17 4.02 10.38 0.26
N PHE A 18 3.94 10.28 1.59
CA PHE A 18 3.07 11.06 2.47
C PHE A 18 3.84 11.67 3.66
N PRO A 19 4.84 12.54 3.41
CA PRO A 19 5.68 13.09 4.48
C PRO A 19 4.90 14.00 5.45
N GLU A 20 3.84 14.65 4.96
CA GLU A 20 2.98 15.52 5.78
C GLU A 20 2.20 14.74 6.86
N ASP A 21 2.03 13.43 6.67
CA ASP A 21 1.27 12.54 7.56
C ASP A 21 2.14 11.59 8.37
N GLU A 22 3.46 11.84 8.46
CA GLU A 22 4.41 10.89 9.07
C GLU A 22 3.98 10.40 10.46
N ALA A 23 3.55 11.30 11.34
CA ALA A 23 3.13 10.94 12.69
C ALA A 23 1.89 10.02 12.69
N LEU A 24 0.95 10.27 11.76
CA LEU A 24 -0.25 9.48 11.60
C LEU A 24 0.07 8.10 11.01
N VAL A 25 0.92 8.08 9.97
CA VAL A 25 1.42 6.86 9.32
C VAL A 25 2.12 5.95 10.32
N ARG A 26 3.07 6.48 11.11
CA ARG A 26 3.76 5.72 12.16
C ARG A 26 2.79 5.16 13.20
N ARG A 27 1.82 5.97 13.63
CA ARG A 27 0.79 5.53 14.59
C ARG A 27 -0.04 4.39 14.02
N LEU A 28 -0.57 4.55 12.81
CA LEU A 28 -1.38 3.54 12.14
C LEU A 28 -0.61 2.24 11.93
N PHE A 29 0.66 2.33 11.55
CA PHE A 29 1.51 1.16 11.38
C PHE A 29 1.72 0.36 12.67
N LEU A 30 1.76 1.04 13.82
CA LEU A 30 1.88 0.39 15.13
C LEU A 30 0.55 -0.15 15.65
N THR A 31 -0.57 0.52 15.36
CA THR A 31 -1.87 0.20 15.97
C THR A 31 -2.79 -0.62 15.07
N GLN A 32 -2.64 -0.56 13.75
CA GLN A 32 -3.54 -1.18 12.77
C GLN A 32 -2.78 -2.22 11.92
N PRO A 33 -3.00 -3.53 12.14
CA PRO A 33 -2.34 -4.56 11.35
C PRO A 33 -2.77 -4.55 9.88
N ALA A 34 -4.02 -4.15 9.60
CA ALA A 34 -4.51 -3.97 8.22
C ALA A 34 -3.68 -2.92 7.47
N PHE A 35 -3.37 -1.79 8.11
CA PHE A 35 -2.54 -0.74 7.53
C PHE A 35 -1.12 -1.24 7.22
N ARG A 36 -0.53 -2.06 8.12
CA ARG A 36 0.77 -2.68 7.88
C ARG A 36 0.76 -3.57 6.65
N SER A 37 -0.27 -4.41 6.51
CA SER A 37 -0.44 -5.26 5.32
C SER A 37 -0.53 -4.42 4.04
N THR A 38 -1.34 -3.36 4.02
CA THR A 38 -1.46 -2.48 2.86
C THR A 38 -0.13 -1.77 2.52
N CYS A 39 0.68 -1.41 3.53
CA CYS A 39 2.01 -0.84 3.30
C CYS A 39 2.97 -1.85 2.64
N GLU A 40 2.93 -3.11 3.08
CA GLU A 40 3.70 -4.20 2.48
C GLU A 40 3.28 -4.45 1.02
N ASP A 41 1.97 -4.54 0.78
CA ASP A 41 1.40 -4.70 -0.57
C ASP A 41 1.80 -3.52 -1.48
N TYR A 42 1.75 -2.29 -0.97
CA TYR A 42 2.18 -1.09 -1.69
C TYR A 42 3.67 -1.16 -2.08
N ARG A 43 4.53 -1.57 -1.15
CA ARG A 43 5.97 -1.74 -1.43
C ARG A 43 6.19 -2.77 -2.53
N LEU A 44 5.58 -3.95 -2.41
CA LEU A 44 5.72 -5.04 -3.39
C LEU A 44 5.22 -4.62 -4.78
N ALA A 45 4.08 -3.93 -4.85
CA ALA A 45 3.56 -3.40 -6.10
C ALA A 45 4.49 -2.34 -6.72
N ARG A 46 5.07 -1.44 -5.92
CA ARG A 46 6.03 -0.44 -6.42
C ARG A 46 7.34 -1.06 -6.90
N GLU A 47 7.87 -2.04 -6.19
CA GLU A 47 9.10 -2.75 -6.53
C GLU A 47 8.92 -3.58 -7.83
N GLY A 48 7.80 -4.29 -7.93
CA GLY A 48 7.40 -4.99 -9.15
C GLY A 48 7.24 -4.03 -10.32
N LEU A 49 6.54 -2.90 -10.12
CA LEU A 49 6.37 -1.88 -11.15
C LEU A 49 7.71 -1.34 -11.64
N SER A 50 8.64 -0.99 -10.73
CA SER A 50 9.97 -0.50 -11.09
C SER A 50 10.72 -1.52 -11.94
N THR A 51 10.69 -2.79 -11.55
CA THR A 51 11.31 -3.89 -12.30
C THR A 51 10.70 -4.02 -13.70
N PHE A 52 9.37 -3.96 -13.81
CA PHE A 52 8.68 -4.05 -15.10
C PHE A 52 8.91 -2.81 -15.97
N GLU A 53 9.05 -1.62 -15.39
CA GLU A 53 9.36 -0.38 -16.11
C GLU A 53 10.79 -0.41 -16.69
N GLU A 54 11.77 -0.92 -15.93
CA GLU A 54 13.13 -1.14 -16.42
C GLU A 54 13.17 -2.16 -17.57
N LEU A 55 12.39 -3.24 -17.47
CA LEU A 55 12.27 -4.25 -18.52
C LEU A 55 11.44 -3.76 -19.74
N ALA A 56 10.51 -2.82 -19.53
CA ALA A 56 9.66 -2.24 -20.56
C ALA A 56 10.42 -1.26 -21.48
N VAL A 57 11.68 -0.93 -21.17
CA VAL A 57 12.60 -0.29 -22.13
C VAL A 57 12.71 -1.11 -23.42
N SER A 58 12.49 -2.42 -23.35
CA SER A 58 12.49 -3.33 -24.52
C SER A 58 11.13 -3.45 -25.25
N GLY A 59 10.07 -2.78 -24.77
CA GLY A 59 8.75 -2.79 -25.40
C GLY A 59 7.58 -2.61 -24.40
N PRO A 60 6.40 -2.15 -24.86
CA PRO A 60 5.25 -1.94 -24.00
C PRO A 60 4.75 -3.27 -23.42
N ARG A 61 4.68 -3.35 -22.09
CA ARG A 61 4.15 -4.50 -21.34
C ARG A 61 2.82 -4.16 -20.71
N ALA A 62 1.84 -5.05 -20.86
CA ALA A 62 0.55 -4.92 -20.21
C ALA A 62 0.70 -4.94 -18.68
N GLU A 63 1.67 -5.71 -18.17
CA GLU A 63 1.97 -5.83 -16.74
C GLU A 63 2.26 -4.47 -16.08
N VAL A 64 2.90 -3.53 -16.79
CA VAL A 64 3.17 -2.17 -16.27
C VAL A 64 1.86 -1.41 -16.02
N GLY A 65 0.88 -1.57 -16.91
CA GLY A 65 -0.43 -0.94 -16.76
C GLY A 65 -1.21 -1.53 -15.58
N GLU A 66 -1.15 -2.85 -15.40
CA GLU A 66 -1.78 -3.54 -14.28
C GLU A 66 -1.16 -3.13 -12.94
N TYR A 67 0.17 -3.17 -12.84
CA TYR A 67 0.89 -2.74 -11.63
C TYR A 67 0.66 -1.25 -11.31
N ARG A 68 0.63 -0.36 -12.31
CA ARG A 68 0.27 1.05 -12.09
C ARG A 68 -1.16 1.24 -11.57
N THR A 69 -2.07 0.36 -11.95
CA THR A 69 -3.44 0.38 -11.46
C THR A 69 -3.48 -0.10 -10.02
N LEU A 70 -2.85 -1.24 -9.73
CA LEU A 70 -2.73 -1.79 -8.38
C LEU A 70 -2.08 -0.80 -7.39
N VAL A 71 -0.98 -0.15 -7.78
CA VAL A 71 -0.33 0.89 -6.97
C VAL A 71 -1.31 2.02 -6.64
N ARG A 72 -2.13 2.44 -7.61
CA ARG A 72 -3.11 3.52 -7.38
C ARG A 72 -4.26 3.10 -6.47
N GLU A 73 -4.72 1.87 -6.58
CA GLU A 73 -5.74 1.32 -5.66
C GLU A 73 -5.20 1.26 -4.23
N LEU A 74 -3.96 0.80 -4.05
CA LEU A 74 -3.29 0.77 -2.75
C LEU A 74 -3.08 2.17 -2.17
N GLU A 75 -2.67 3.16 -2.98
CA GLU A 75 -2.59 4.56 -2.53
C GLU A 75 -3.95 5.10 -2.09
N ALA A 76 -5.02 4.78 -2.82
CA ALA A 76 -6.38 5.20 -2.47
C ALA A 76 -6.84 4.57 -1.14
N GLU A 77 -6.50 3.30 -0.91
CA GLU A 77 -6.80 2.59 0.33
C GLU A 77 -6.05 3.20 1.53
N LEU A 78 -4.74 3.47 1.38
CA LEU A 78 -3.94 4.17 2.39
C LEU A 78 -4.52 5.55 2.73
N LEU A 79 -4.92 6.32 1.70
CA LEU A 79 -5.58 7.62 1.87
C LEU A 79 -6.93 7.51 2.60
N ALA A 80 -7.71 6.47 2.34
CA ALA A 80 -8.96 6.22 3.06
C ALA A 80 -8.69 5.90 4.54
N MET A 81 -7.66 5.10 4.84
CA MET A 81 -7.24 4.82 6.21
C MET A 81 -6.76 6.08 6.94
N PHE A 82 -6.01 6.97 6.27
CA PHE A 82 -5.61 8.27 6.86
C PHE A 82 -6.81 9.15 7.18
N ARG A 83 -7.80 9.21 6.28
CA ARG A 83 -9.03 9.97 6.51
C ARG A 83 -9.81 9.42 7.69
N ALA A 84 -10.02 8.10 7.75
CA ALA A 84 -10.69 7.44 8.86
C ALA A 84 -9.98 7.72 10.20
N ALA A 85 -8.65 7.63 10.21
CA ALA A 85 -7.83 7.88 11.39
C ALA A 85 -7.90 9.35 11.88
N ARG A 86 -8.01 10.32 10.97
CA ARG A 86 -8.19 11.73 11.30
C ARG A 86 -9.60 12.04 11.81
N ASP A 87 -10.60 11.39 11.25
CA ASP A 87 -12.00 11.56 11.64
C ASP A 87 -12.31 10.89 12.99
N GLY A 88 -11.39 10.08 13.53
CA GLY A 88 -11.61 9.27 14.72
C GLY A 88 -12.63 8.14 14.50
N ALA A 89 -13.05 7.94 13.25
CA ALA A 89 -13.94 6.88 12.85
C ALA A 89 -13.16 5.56 12.77
N SER A 90 -13.53 4.57 13.58
CA SER A 90 -13.17 3.18 13.30
C SER A 90 -13.48 2.86 11.84
N PRO A 91 -12.61 2.15 11.12
CA PRO A 91 -12.83 1.89 9.70
C PRO A 91 -14.17 1.17 9.50
N PRO A 92 -14.96 1.55 8.48
CA PRO A 92 -16.08 0.72 8.09
C PRO A 92 -15.48 -0.61 7.59
N ASP A 93 -15.88 -1.69 8.26
CA ASP A 93 -15.71 -3.07 7.83
C ASP A 93 -16.10 -3.15 6.35
N ALA A 94 -15.11 -3.10 5.45
CA ALA A 94 -15.36 -3.17 4.02
C ALA A 94 -15.74 -4.63 3.71
N PRO A 95 -16.96 -4.91 3.24
CA PRO A 95 -17.29 -6.25 2.81
C PRO A 95 -16.39 -6.60 1.63
N ARG A 96 -15.57 -7.63 1.80
CA ARG A 96 -14.86 -8.29 0.70
C ARG A 96 -15.92 -8.63 -0.36
N PRO A 97 -15.76 -8.26 -1.64
CA PRO A 97 -16.69 -8.70 -2.67
C PRO A 97 -16.59 -10.22 -2.76
N GLY A 98 -17.63 -10.88 -2.24
CA GLY A 98 -17.78 -12.31 -2.21
C GLY A 98 -17.81 -12.88 -3.61
N THR A 99 -17.03 -13.95 -3.80
CA THR A 99 -17.35 -15.14 -4.61
C THR A 99 -18.42 -14.94 -5.69
N ARG A 100 -17.95 -14.76 -6.93
CA ARG A 100 -18.74 -15.00 -8.12
C ARG A 100 -19.12 -16.50 -8.19
N ASN A 101 -20.40 -16.81 -8.13
CA ASN A 101 -21.01 -18.04 -8.68
C ASN A 101 -22.43 -17.68 -9.15
N PRO A 102 -22.82 -18.03 -10.40
CA PRO A 102 -23.32 -19.38 -10.68
C PRO A 102 -22.61 -20.12 -11.82
#